data_AF-A0A3D0CNR3-F1
#
_entry.id   AF-A0A3D0CNR3-F1
#
_cell.length_a   1.000
_cell.length_b   1.000
_cell.length_c   1.000
_cell.angle_alpha   90.00
_cell.angle_beta   90.00
_cell.angle_gamma   90.00
#
_symmetry.space_group_name_H-M   'P 1'
#
loop_
_entity.id
_entity.type
_entity.pdbx_description
1 polymer ?
#
loop_
_entity_poly.entity_id
_entity_poly.type
_entity_poly.pdbx_seq_one_letter_code
_entity_poly.pdbx_strand_id
1 'polypeptide(L)'
;MTKADWLDFFEAINGRSATEEEIAAALAAGEFQDDAPAVEAAPVQEAPAQPAFANAQETPAQEAQTQPTFAGAQEAQQQRLLRVHKTHKRKLLLQMLRQHNLNQPLQVLKLLQ
;
A
#
# COMPACT_ATOMS: atom_id res chain seq x y z
N MET A 1 -3.85 5.84 -11.16
CA MET A 1 -5.03 6.55 -11.70
C MET A 1 -4.54 7.87 -12.27
N THR A 2 -5.03 8.27 -13.45
CA THR A 2 -4.67 9.58 -14.04
C THR A 2 -5.46 10.67 -13.35
N LYS A 3 -4.95 11.91 -13.35
CA LYS A 3 -5.68 13.06 -12.80
C LYS A 3 -7.12 13.17 -13.31
N ALA A 4 -7.33 12.92 -14.61
CA ALA A 4 -8.66 12.98 -15.22
C ALA A 4 -9.61 11.91 -14.67
N ASP A 5 -9.14 10.67 -14.53
CA ASP A 5 -9.91 9.55 -13.97
C ASP A 5 -10.24 9.81 -12.49
N TRP A 6 -9.30 10.35 -11.72
CA TRP A 6 -9.55 10.76 -10.33
C TRP A 6 -10.55 11.90 -10.21
N LEU A 7 -10.49 12.91 -11.08
CA LEU A 7 -11.44 14.02 -11.08
C LEU A 7 -12.86 13.54 -11.41
N ASP A 8 -13.00 12.61 -12.35
CA ASP A 8 -14.29 11.98 -12.69
C ASP A 8 -14.85 11.18 -11.50
N PHE A 9 -14.01 10.38 -10.84
CA PHE A 9 -14.38 9.69 -9.60
C PHE A 9 -14.77 10.66 -8.48
N PHE A 10 -14.01 11.75 -8.31
CA PHE A 10 -14.30 12.76 -7.29
C PHE A 10 -15.65 13.44 -7.55
N GLU A 11 -15.94 13.79 -8.81
CA GLU A 11 -17.20 14.40 -9.21
C GLU A 11 -18.38 13.42 -9.11
N ALA A 12 -18.19 12.15 -9.46
CA ALA A 12 -19.21 11.13 -9.32
C ALA A 12 -19.62 10.88 -7.86
N ILE A 13 -18.67 11.00 -6.92
CA ILE A 13 -18.93 10.79 -5.49
C ILE A 13 -19.43 12.07 -4.81
N ASN A 14 -18.86 13.23 -5.13
CA ASN A 14 -19.14 14.48 -4.44
C ASN A 14 -20.12 15.41 -5.16
N GLY A 15 -20.46 15.11 -6.42
CA GLY A 15 -21.32 15.95 -7.27
C GLY A 15 -20.71 17.31 -7.61
N ARG A 16 -19.39 17.47 -7.45
CA ARG A 16 -18.65 18.71 -7.71
C ARG A 16 -17.22 18.40 -8.16
N SER A 17 -16.63 19.30 -8.95
CA SER A 17 -15.23 19.20 -9.35
C SER A 17 -14.28 19.47 -8.18
N ALA A 18 -13.13 18.79 -8.15
CA ALA A 18 -12.14 18.96 -7.08
C ALA A 18 -11.48 20.35 -7.11
N THR A 19 -11.23 20.94 -5.94
CA THR A 19 -10.48 22.20 -5.80
C THR A 19 -8.96 21.93 -5.79
N GLU A 20 -8.15 22.96 -6.05
CA GLU A 20 -6.68 22.85 -6.04
C GLU A 20 -6.10 22.24 -4.76
N GLU A 21 -6.68 22.55 -3.60
CA GLU A 21 -6.28 21.93 -2.32
C GLU A 21 -6.57 20.42 -2.27
N GLU A 22 -7.70 19.98 -2.82
CA GLU A 22 -8.07 18.55 -2.88
C GLU A 22 -7.19 17.82 -3.91
N ILE A 23 -6.91 18.46 -5.05
CA ILE A 23 -5.98 17.97 -6.07
C ILE A 23 -4.58 17.81 -5.45
N ALA A 24 -4.10 18.79 -4.68
CA ALA A 24 -2.80 18.71 -4.02
C ALA A 24 -2.76 17.63 -2.93
N ALA A 25 -3.85 17.47 -2.16
CA ALA A 25 -3.95 16.44 -1.13
C ALA A 25 -3.93 15.03 -1.74
N ALA A 26 -4.67 14.80 -2.81
CA ALA A 26 -4.68 13.50 -3.49
C ALA A 26 -3.39 13.24 -4.29
N LEU A 27 -2.71 14.28 -4.78
CA LEU A 27 -1.35 14.15 -5.32
C LEU A 27 -0.34 13.78 -4.22
N ALA A 28 -0.43 14.42 -3.04
CA ALA A 28 0.42 14.15 -1.89
C ALA A 28 0.16 12.75 -1.29
N ALA A 29 -1.08 12.29 -1.33
CA ALA A 29 -1.46 10.93 -0.95
C ALA A 29 -1.12 9.89 -2.02
N GLY A 30 -0.78 10.32 -3.24
CA GLY A 30 -0.46 9.44 -4.37
C GLY A 30 -1.68 8.74 -4.98
N GLU A 31 -2.88 9.29 -4.78
CA GLU A 31 -4.14 8.75 -5.31
C GLU A 31 -4.24 8.90 -6.83
N PHE A 32 -3.70 9.98 -7.39
CA PHE A 32 -3.56 10.15 -8.83
C PHE A 32 -2.15 10.63 -9.21
N GLN A 33 -1.75 10.38 -10.45
CA GLN A 33 -0.55 10.96 -11.03
C GLN A 33 -0.94 12.17 -11.89
N ASP A 34 -0.31 13.32 -11.63
CA ASP A 34 -0.35 14.51 -12.50
C ASP A 34 0.49 14.19 -13.74
N ASP A 35 -0.18 13.70 -14.79
CA ASP A 35 0.45 13.33 -16.05
C ASP A 35 0.95 14.60 -16.76
N ALA A 36 2.21 14.94 -16.52
CA ALA A 36 3.00 15.68 -17.49
C ALA A 36 3.74 14.63 -18.33
N PRO A 37 3.41 14.44 -19.63
CA PRO A 37 4.20 13.58 -20.48
C PRO A 37 5.53 14.26 -20.79
N ALA A 38 6.52 14.08 -19.91
CA ALA A 38 7.92 14.11 -20.30
C ALA A 38 8.29 12.70 -20.77
N VAL A 39 7.91 12.38 -21.99
CA VAL A 39 8.52 11.28 -22.74
C VAL A 39 9.98 11.66 -22.99
N GLU A 40 10.86 10.66 -22.89
CA GLU A 40 12.23 10.63 -23.44
C GLU A 40 13.38 11.16 -22.56
N ALA A 41 13.69 10.40 -21.50
CA ALA A 41 15.09 9.99 -21.31
C ALA A 41 15.17 8.52 -21.74
N ALA A 42 15.59 8.30 -22.98
CA ALA A 42 15.81 6.99 -23.57
C ALA A 42 16.68 6.08 -22.67
N PRO A 43 16.43 4.77 -22.62
CA PRO A 43 17.35 3.81 -22.02
C PRO A 43 18.57 3.62 -22.93
N VAL A 44 19.56 4.51 -22.87
CA VAL A 44 20.86 4.34 -23.54
C VAL A 44 21.97 5.12 -22.79
N GLN A 45 22.61 4.43 -21.84
CA GLN A 45 24.05 4.54 -21.62
C GLN A 45 24.54 3.09 -21.71
N GLU A 46 24.80 2.62 -22.92
CA GLU A 46 26.17 2.49 -23.44
C GLU A 46 27.08 1.75 -22.45
N ALA A 47 27.25 0.45 -22.69
CA ALA A 47 28.48 -0.23 -22.30
C ALA A 47 29.61 0.34 -23.18
N PRO A 48 30.62 0.97 -22.58
CA PRO A 48 31.93 0.33 -22.44
C PRO A 48 32.52 0.69 -21.06
N ALA A 49 33.21 -0.14 -20.31
CA ALA A 49 34.07 -1.23 -20.66
C ALA A 49 34.15 -2.15 -19.44
N GLN A 50 34.09 -3.45 -19.69
CA GLN A 50 34.67 -4.37 -18.74
C GLN A 50 36.18 -4.12 -18.71
N PRO A 51 36.82 -3.94 -17.54
CA PRO A 51 38.17 -4.41 -17.43
C PRO A 51 38.09 -5.93 -17.58
N ALA A 52 38.59 -6.43 -18.71
CA ALA A 52 38.90 -7.84 -18.88
C ALA A 52 39.96 -8.22 -17.84
N PHE A 53 39.51 -8.57 -16.63
CA PHE A 53 40.26 -9.48 -15.79
C PHE A 53 39.81 -10.87 -16.18
N ALA A 54 40.63 -11.48 -17.02
CA ALA A 54 40.71 -12.91 -17.16
C ALA A 54 40.66 -13.55 -15.76
N ASN A 55 39.52 -14.13 -15.42
CA ASN A 55 39.48 -15.30 -14.57
C ASN A 55 38.53 -16.29 -15.21
N ALA A 56 39.05 -16.99 -16.22
CA ALA A 56 38.61 -18.34 -16.47
C ALA A 56 38.92 -19.13 -15.19
N GLN A 57 37.88 -19.55 -14.47
CA GLN A 57 37.86 -20.77 -13.69
C GLN A 57 36.42 -21.06 -13.23
N GLU A 58 35.82 -21.99 -13.96
CA GLU A 58 35.13 -23.16 -13.42
C GLU A 58 33.96 -22.93 -12.45
N THR A 59 32.76 -23.15 -12.98
CA THR A 59 31.68 -23.84 -12.26
C THR A 59 32.25 -25.10 -11.60
N PRO A 60 31.95 -25.37 -10.32
CA PRO A 60 30.92 -26.38 -10.10
C PRO A 60 30.00 -26.10 -8.90
N ALA A 61 28.73 -26.47 -9.09
CA ALA A 61 27.82 -27.00 -8.08
C ALA A 61 27.70 -26.25 -6.74
N GLN A 62 26.72 -25.34 -6.65
CA GLN A 62 26.06 -25.10 -5.36
C GLN A 62 24.78 -25.95 -5.32
N GLU A 63 24.92 -27.07 -4.63
CA GLU A 63 23.81 -27.74 -3.95
C GLU A 63 22.91 -26.68 -3.30
N ALA A 64 21.61 -26.79 -3.55
CA ALA A 64 20.57 -26.07 -2.84
C ALA A 64 20.55 -26.53 -1.37
N GLN A 65 21.52 -26.08 -0.59
CA GLN A 65 21.41 -26.08 0.85
C GLN A 65 20.41 -24.99 1.22
N THR A 66 19.28 -25.45 1.77
CA THR A 66 18.27 -24.69 2.49
C THR A 66 18.92 -23.90 3.62
N GLN A 67 19.52 -22.75 3.30
CA GLN A 67 19.86 -21.78 4.32
C GLN A 67 18.55 -21.10 4.73
N PRO A 68 18.17 -21.09 6.02
CA PRO A 68 17.08 -20.24 6.48
C PRO A 68 17.59 -18.82 6.34
N THR A 69 17.31 -18.23 5.18
CA THR A 69 17.50 -16.80 4.92
C THR A 69 16.89 -16.03 6.10
N PHE A 70 17.72 -15.26 6.78
CA PHE A 70 17.34 -14.43 7.94
C PHE A 70 16.12 -13.54 7.65
N ALA A 71 15.91 -13.16 6.38
CA ALA A 71 14.72 -12.45 5.92
C ALA A 71 13.41 -13.27 6.06
N GLY A 72 13.46 -14.59 5.86
CA GLY A 72 12.28 -15.46 5.96
C GLY A 72 11.81 -15.68 7.41
N ALA A 73 12.74 -15.66 8.37
CA ALA A 73 12.40 -15.74 9.80
C ALA A 73 11.75 -14.45 10.32
N GLN A 74 12.24 -13.28 9.87
CA GLN A 74 11.61 -11.99 10.16
C GLN A 74 10.22 -11.88 9.52
N GLU A 75 10.04 -12.30 8.27
CA GLU A 75 8.73 -12.31 7.62
C GLU A 75 7.74 -13.26 8.29
N ALA A 76 8.17 -14.44 8.73
CA ALA A 76 7.31 -15.36 9.46
C ALA A 76 6.86 -14.80 10.83
N GLN A 77 7.73 -14.08 11.54
CA GLN A 77 7.34 -13.37 12.77
C GLN A 77 6.43 -12.17 12.50
N GLN A 78 6.71 -11.36 11.48
CA GLN A 78 5.84 -10.23 11.11
C GLN A 78 4.45 -10.72 10.66
N GLN A 79 4.36 -11.79 9.86
CA GLN A 79 3.09 -12.38 9.46
C GLN A 79 2.30 -12.94 10.66
N ARG A 80 2.99 -13.55 11.64
CA ARG A 80 2.33 -14.00 12.89
C ARG A 80 1.79 -12.80 13.68
N LEU A 81 2.59 -11.75 13.86
CA LEU A 81 2.18 -10.55 14.58
C LEU A 81 1.02 -9.84 13.87
N LEU A 82 1.06 -9.76 12.55
CA LEU A 82 0.02 -9.15 11.72
C LEU A 82 -1.29 -9.94 11.77
N ARG A 83 -1.24 -11.28 11.75
CA ARG A 83 -2.42 -12.14 11.92
C ARG A 83 -3.07 -11.94 13.28
N VAL A 84 -2.28 -11.87 14.36
CA VAL A 84 -2.78 -11.68 15.73
C VAL A 84 -3.35 -10.25 15.90
N HIS A 85 -2.68 -9.23 15.36
CA HIS A 85 -3.19 -7.86 15.40
C HIS A 85 -4.48 -7.70 14.61
N LYS A 86 -4.63 -8.38 13.46
CA LYS A 86 -5.84 -8.34 12.64
C LYS A 86 -7.04 -8.99 13.35
N THR A 87 -6.84 -10.11 14.07
CA THR A 87 -7.90 -10.73 14.88
C THR A 87 -8.28 -9.89 16.09
N HIS A 88 -7.30 -9.28 16.77
CA HIS A 88 -7.58 -8.41 17.91
C HIS A 88 -8.37 -7.16 17.51
N LYS A 89 -7.95 -6.46 16.45
CA LYS A 89 -8.68 -5.29 15.92
C LYS A 89 -10.11 -5.65 15.49
N ARG A 90 -10.31 -6.80 14.85
CA ARG A 90 -11.65 -7.28 14.47
C ARG A 90 -12.53 -7.54 15.70
N LYS A 91 -11.99 -8.17 16.75
CA LYS A 91 -12.74 -8.42 17.99
C LYS A 91 -13.14 -7.11 18.68
N LEU A 92 -12.23 -6.13 18.72
CA LEU A 92 -12.51 -4.80 19.27
C LEU A 92 -13.60 -4.07 18.47
N LEU A 93 -13.54 -4.12 17.13
CA LEU A 93 -14.56 -3.50 16.27
C LEU A 93 -15.96 -4.11 16.50
N LEU A 94 -16.04 -5.45 16.61
CA LEU A 94 -17.31 -6.12 16.94
C LEU A 94 -17.82 -5.73 18.32
N GLN A 95 -16.93 -5.55 19.31
CA GLN A 95 -17.31 -5.13 20.65
C GLN A 95 -17.83 -3.68 20.67
N MET A 96 -17.18 -2.78 19.93
CA MET A 96 -17.62 -1.39 19.77
C MET A 96 -18.98 -1.31 19.07
N LEU A 97 -19.19 -2.08 18.00
CA LEU A 97 -20.46 -2.13 17.28
C LEU A 97 -21.59 -2.66 18.18
N ARG A 98 -21.30 -3.69 18.98
CA ARG A 98 -22.27 -4.23 19.96
C ARG A 98 -22.62 -3.19 21.04
N GLN A 99 -21.64 -2.48 21.59
CA GLN A 99 -21.87 -1.43 22.60
C GLN A 99 -22.71 -0.28 22.03
N HIS A 100 -22.41 0.16 20.81
CA HIS A 100 -23.17 1.23 20.16
C HIS A 100 -24.62 0.80 19.90
N ASN A 101 -24.84 -0.44 19.45
CA ASN A 101 -26.18 -0.96 19.19
C ASN A 101 -27.03 -1.11 20.47
N LEU A 102 -26.41 -1.51 21.59
CA LEU A 102 -27.09 -1.60 22.90
C LEU A 102 -27.42 -0.22 23.50
N ASN A 103 -26.67 0.83 23.14
CA ASN A 103 -26.89 2.18 23.68
C ASN A 103 -27.94 2.97 22.89
N GLN A 104 -28.15 2.66 21.59
CA GLN A 104 -29.20 3.27 20.76
C GLN A 104 -30.62 3.20 21.36
N PRO A 105 -31.16 2.03 21.78
CA PRO A 105 -32.51 1.98 22.35
C PRO A 105 -32.59 2.73 23.68
N LEU A 106 -31.52 2.77 24.47
CA LEU A 106 -31.47 3.51 25.74
C LEU A 106 -31.51 5.03 25.52
N GLN A 107 -30.90 5.52 24.45
CA GLN A 107 -30.96 6.94 24.08
C GLN A 107 -32.35 7.33 23.54
N VAL A 108 -32.98 6.47 22.74
CA VAL A 108 -34.35 6.70 22.25
C VAL A 108 -35.36 6.66 23.40
N LEU A 109 -35.22 5.72 24.34
CA LEU A 109 -36.06 5.64 25.55
C LEU A 109 -35.89 6.86 26.47
N LYS A 110 -34.69 7.45 26.55
CA LYS A 110 -34.44 8.69 27.31
C LYS A 110 -35.04 9.94 26.67
N LEU A 111 -35.27 9.95 25.36
CA LEU A 111 -35.85 11.09 24.65
C LEU A 111 -37.38 11.12 24.70
N LEU A 112 -38.00 10.00 25.08
CA LEU A 112 -39.45 9.81 25.14
C LEU A 112 -40.07 10.05 26.53
N GLN A 113 -39.27 10.47 27.52
CA GLN A 113 -39.69 10.73 28.90
C GLN A 113 -39.48 12.21 29.23
#